data_AF-A0A8T2U6V0-F1
#
_entry.id   AF-A0A8T2U6V0-F1
#
_cell.length_a   1.000
_cell.length_b   1.000
_cell.length_c   1.000
_cell.angle_alpha   90.00
_cell.angle_beta   90.00
_cell.angle_gamma   90.00
#
_symmetry.space_group_name_H-M   'P 1'
#
loop_
_entity.id
_entity.type
_entity.pdbx_description
1 polymer ?
#
loop_
_entity_poly.entity_id
_entity_poly.type
_entity_poly.pdbx_seq_one_letter_code
_entity_poly.pdbx_strand_id
1 'polypeptide(L)'
;MREHIVREKWVAIERAKILRERVRQCYRREGVNHLQNCRTAVRQYLESLKGVGWGKDGRPSYAHDPKSTWPSTPPPPPPFK
;
A
#
# COMPACT_ATOMS: atom_id res chain seq x y z
N MET A 1 -15.17 -23.68 -2.65
CA MET A 1 -15.34 -22.26 -3.09
C MET A 1 -14.46 -21.27 -2.33
N ARG A 2 -14.42 -21.29 -0.98
CA ARG A 2 -13.73 -20.28 -0.16
C ARG A 2 -12.20 -20.28 -0.27
N GLU A 3 -11.58 -21.45 -0.44
CA GLU A 3 -10.10 -21.57 -0.54
C GLU A 3 -9.52 -20.89 -1.78
N HIS A 4 -10.18 -21.01 -2.93
CA HIS A 4 -9.72 -20.38 -4.17
C HIS A 4 -9.67 -18.86 -4.04
N ILE A 5 -10.65 -18.26 -3.36
CA ILE A 5 -10.70 -16.81 -3.12
C ILE A 5 -9.51 -16.36 -2.26
N VAL A 6 -9.16 -17.14 -1.24
CA VAL A 6 -7.99 -16.83 -0.38
C VAL A 6 -6.70 -16.96 -1.18
N ARG A 7 -6.55 -18.01 -2.01
CA ARG A 7 -5.38 -18.19 -2.87
C ARG A 7 -5.21 -17.04 -3.86
N GLU A 8 -6.28 -16.58 -4.49
CA GLU A 8 -6.24 -15.41 -5.40
C GLU A 8 -5.82 -14.12 -4.67
N LYS A 9 -6.26 -13.93 -3.42
CA LYS A 9 -5.80 -12.80 -2.58
C LYS A 9 -4.29 -12.90 -2.30
N TRP A 10 -3.78 -14.08 -1.97
CA TRP A 10 -2.34 -14.29 -1.78
C TRP A 10 -1.54 -14.02 -3.06
N VAL A 11 -2.06 -14.44 -4.22
CA VAL A 11 -1.45 -14.14 -5.52
C VAL A 11 -1.41 -12.63 -5.77
N ALA A 12 -2.49 -11.91 -5.45
CA ALA A 12 -2.51 -10.44 -5.57
C ALA A 12 -1.51 -9.75 -4.64
N ILE A 13 -1.36 -10.24 -3.40
CA ILE A 13 -0.33 -9.76 -2.44
C ILE A 13 1.07 -9.96 -3.02
N GLU A 14 1.36 -11.16 -3.53
CA GLU A 14 2.69 -11.49 -4.03
C GLU A 14 3.04 -10.68 -5.30
N ARG A 15 2.05 -10.46 -6.19
CA ARG A 15 2.20 -9.56 -7.34
C ARG A 15 2.55 -8.14 -6.90
N ALA A 16 1.91 -7.62 -5.85
CA ALA A 16 2.22 -6.29 -5.32
C ALA A 16 3.65 -6.22 -4.72
N LYS A 17 4.16 -7.31 -4.12
CA LYS A 17 5.56 -7.37 -3.64
C LYS A 17 6.57 -7.30 -4.78
N ILE A 18 6.31 -8.01 -5.89
CA ILE A 18 7.17 -7.94 -7.08
C ILE A 18 7.24 -6.52 -7.62
N LEU A 19 6.08 -5.84 -7.75
CA LEU A 19 6.02 -4.45 -8.20
C LEU A 19 6.74 -3.49 -7.26
N ARG A 20 6.67 -3.72 -5.94
CA ARG A 20 7.43 -2.95 -4.95
C ARG A 20 8.94 -3.08 -5.16
N GLU A 21 9.44 -4.27 -5.44
CA GLU A 21 10.87 -4.47 -5.69
C GLU A 21 11.30 -3.82 -7.01
N ARG A 22 10.46 -3.87 -8.05
CA ARG A 22 10.70 -3.13 -9.31
C ARG A 22 10.83 -1.63 -9.07
N VAL A 23 9.97 -1.05 -8.24
CA VAL A 23 10.07 0.36 -7.84
C VAL A 23 11.39 0.62 -7.12
N ARG A 24 11.77 -0.20 -6.12
CA ARG A 24 13.05 -0.04 -5.42
C ARG A 24 14.25 -0.10 -6.36
N GLN A 25 14.25 -1.05 -7.31
CA GLN A 25 15.31 -1.14 -8.30
C GLN A 25 15.37 0.09 -9.21
N CYS A 26 14.22 0.62 -9.63
CA CYS A 26 14.18 1.84 -10.43
C CYS A 26 14.80 3.03 -9.67
N TYR A 27 14.42 3.21 -8.40
CA TYR A 27 15.00 4.28 -7.56
C TYR A 27 16.51 4.12 -7.38
N ARG A 28 17.00 2.88 -7.20
CA ARG A 28 18.44 2.60 -7.09
C ARG A 28 19.20 2.84 -8.41
N ARG A 29 18.58 2.59 -9.57
CA ARG A 29 19.22 2.75 -10.89
C ARG A 29 19.24 4.20 -11.36
N GLU A 30 18.14 4.92 -11.20
CA GLU A 30 17.95 6.27 -11.75
C GLU A 30 18.58 7.37 -10.90
N GLY A 31 18.79 7.14 -9.60
CA GLY A 31 19.33 8.14 -8.69
C GLY A 31 18.48 9.41 -8.70
N VAL A 32 19.07 10.55 -9.03
CA VAL A 32 18.40 11.88 -9.01
C VAL A 32 17.21 11.97 -9.97
N ASN A 33 17.20 11.18 -11.06
CA ASN A 33 16.15 11.23 -12.09
C ASN A 33 14.91 10.37 -11.79
N HIS A 34 14.84 9.76 -10.59
CA HIS A 34 13.78 8.83 -10.23
C HIS A 34 12.36 9.43 -10.33
N LEU A 35 12.21 10.75 -10.15
CA LEU A 35 10.91 11.44 -10.18
C LEU A 35 10.23 11.36 -11.56
N GLN A 36 11.01 11.41 -12.64
CA GLN A 36 10.50 11.32 -14.00
C GLN A 36 10.44 9.86 -14.46
N ASN A 37 11.55 9.13 -14.31
CA ASN A 37 11.71 7.80 -14.92
C ASN A 37 10.97 6.69 -14.15
N CYS A 38 10.83 6.79 -12.82
CA CYS A 38 10.16 5.76 -12.02
C CYS A 38 8.64 5.94 -11.88
N ARG A 39 8.07 7.02 -12.45
CA ARG A 39 6.64 7.35 -12.31
C ARG A 39 5.72 6.21 -12.74
N THR A 40 6.04 5.55 -13.86
CA THR A 40 5.24 4.44 -14.39
C THR A 40 5.30 3.21 -13.49
N ALA A 41 6.48 2.86 -12.99
CA ALA A 41 6.65 1.73 -12.06
C ALA A 41 5.89 1.97 -10.75
N VAL A 42 5.96 3.19 -10.22
CA VAL A 42 5.21 3.58 -9.02
C VAL A 42 3.70 3.51 -9.26
N ARG A 43 3.22 4.01 -10.41
CA ARG A 43 1.78 3.95 -10.75
C ARG A 43 1.27 2.51 -10.79
N GLN A 44 2.02 1.60 -11.43
CA GLN A 44 1.66 0.18 -11.49
C GLN A 44 1.60 -0.46 -10.10
N TYR A 45 2.59 -0.16 -9.25
CA TYR A 45 2.59 -0.61 -7.86
C TYR A 45 1.37 -0.09 -7.09
N LEU A 46 1.08 1.21 -7.15
CA LEU A 46 -0.06 1.81 -6.46
C LEU A 46 -1.41 1.24 -6.94
N GLU A 47 -1.55 0.96 -8.25
CA GLU A 47 -2.76 0.33 -8.79
C GLU A 47 -2.96 -1.07 -8.23
N SER A 48 -1.88 -1.86 -8.11
CA SER A 48 -1.93 -3.22 -7.57
C SER A 48 -2.35 -3.27 -6.10
N LEU A 49 -2.15 -2.20 -5.34
CA LEU A 49 -2.50 -2.15 -3.91
C LEU A 49 -3.99 -1.93 -3.64
N LYS A 50 -4.73 -1.33 -4.57
CA LYS A 50 -6.14 -0.94 -4.37
C LYS A 50 -7.06 -2.12 -4.05
N GLY A 51 -6.77 -3.31 -4.59
CA GLY A 51 -7.56 -4.53 -4.37
C GLY A 51 -7.03 -5.46 -3.27
N VAL A 52 -5.85 -5.17 -2.72
CA VAL A 52 -5.14 -6.07 -1.78
C VAL A 52 -5.49 -5.77 -0.31
N GLY A 53 -6.27 -4.73 -0.03
CA GLY A 53 -6.66 -4.34 1.33
C GLY A 53 -5.74 -3.28 1.96
N TRP A 54 -4.78 -2.74 1.20
CA TRP A 54 -3.99 -1.58 1.60
C TRP A 54 -4.84 -0.30 1.47
N GLY A 55 -5.83 -0.13 2.34
CA GLY A 55 -6.68 1.06 2.33
C GLY A 55 -8.01 1.01 3.06
N LYS A 56 -8.49 -0.16 3.54
CA LYS A 56 -9.80 -0.27 4.23
C LYS A 56 -9.85 -1.15 5.48
N ASP A 57 -8.92 -2.11 5.63
CA ASP A 57 -8.92 -3.00 6.82
C ASP A 57 -7.63 -2.88 7.65
N GLY A 58 -6.55 -2.32 7.06
CA GLY A 58 -5.25 -2.14 7.73
C GLY A 58 -4.98 -0.72 8.26
N ARG A 59 -5.78 0.28 7.88
CA ARG A 59 -5.76 1.59 8.55
C ARG A 59 -6.37 1.40 9.95
N PRO A 60 -5.89 2.10 10.98
CA PRO A 60 -6.54 2.06 12.29
C PRO A 60 -8.03 2.44 12.19
N SER A 61 -8.86 1.87 13.07
CA SER A 61 -10.33 2.06 13.07
C SER A 61 -10.75 3.52 12.86
N TYR A 62 -10.04 4.46 13.49
CA TYR A 62 -10.32 5.89 13.45
C TYR A 62 -10.38 6.50 12.04
N ALA A 63 -9.84 5.84 11.02
CA ALA A 63 -9.79 6.37 9.66
C ALA A 63 -10.57 5.54 8.62
N HIS A 64 -11.35 4.55 9.07
CA HIS A 64 -12.30 3.80 8.24
C HIS A 64 -13.77 4.03 8.61
N ASP A 65 -14.03 4.58 9.80
CA ASP A 65 -15.37 4.85 10.27
C ASP A 65 -15.98 6.08 9.56
N PRO A 66 -17.08 5.93 8.79
CA PRO A 66 -17.73 7.06 8.11
C PRO A 66 -18.44 8.03 9.07
N LYS A 67 -18.48 7.71 10.37
CA LYS A 67 -18.96 8.58 11.46
C LYS A 67 -17.83 9.25 12.26
N SER A 68 -16.56 9.06 11.88
CA SER A 68 -15.44 9.68 12.59
C SER A 68 -15.45 11.21 12.39
N THR A 69 -15.47 11.95 13.49
CA THR A 69 -15.52 13.43 13.51
C THR A 69 -14.12 14.07 13.57
N TRP A 70 -13.09 13.38 13.07
CA TRP A 70 -11.71 13.88 13.12
C TRP A 70 -11.45 14.96 12.07
N PRO A 71 -11.02 16.17 12.48
CA PRO A 71 -9.58 16.46 12.45
C PRO A 71 -9.03 17.22 13.68
N SER A 72 -9.74 17.26 14.80
CA SER A 72 -9.40 18.20 15.91
C SER A 72 -8.28 17.78 16.87
N THR A 73 -7.73 16.57 16.76
CA THR A 73 -6.60 16.17 17.62
C THR A 73 -5.54 15.45 16.79
N PRO A 74 -4.29 15.29 17.27
CA PRO A 74 -3.30 14.43 16.63
C PRO A 74 -3.39 12.98 17.15
N PRO A 75 -3.03 11.96 16.34
CA PRO A 75 -3.04 10.58 16.79
C PRO A 75 -2.05 10.37 17.95
N PRO A 76 -2.39 9.54 18.96
CA PRO A 76 -1.48 9.29 20.07
C PRO A 76 -0.19 8.61 19.58
N PRO A 77 0.97 8.92 20.17
CA PRO A 77 2.21 8.25 19.81
C PRO A 77 2.10 6.74 20.09
N PRO A 78 2.77 5.89 19.29
CA PRO A 78 2.80 4.46 19.55
C PRO A 78 3.36 4.19 20.95
N PRO A 79 2.87 3.17 21.67
CA PRO A 79 3.38 2.84 22.99
C PRO A 79 4.86 2.49 22.87
N PHE A 80 5.70 3.20 23.64
CA PHE A 80 7.08 2.82 23.85
C PHE A 80 7.07 1.49 24.62
N LYS A 81 7.70 0.47 24.04
CA LYS A 81 7.91 -0.81 24.72
C LYS A 81 8.70 -0.62 26.01
#